data_AF-A0AAN9EL71-F1
#
_entry.id   AF-A0AAN9EL71-F1
#
_cell.length_a   1.000
_cell.length_b   1.000
_cell.length_c   1.000
_cell.angle_alpha   90.00
_cell.angle_beta   90.00
_cell.angle_gamma   90.00
#
_symmetry.space_group_name_H-M   'P 1'
#
loop_
_entity.id
_entity.type
_entity.pdbx_description
1 polymer ?
#
loop_
_entity_poly.entity_id
_entity_poly.type
_entity_poly.pdbx_seq_one_letter_code
_entity_poly.pdbx_strand_id
1 'polypeptide(L)'
;MASLPCQKSFPKPHDTPSLATLQSPGHSPLHLSSPSQISQIQNPNPNNSIPPSSSKSTKHPTVLDEDSYVEALENIIERDYFPDISKLRDRLDWLEAIKTGDPVLIRDA
;
A
#
# COMPACT_ATOMS: atom_id res chain seq x y z
N MET A 1 3.94 -72.29 -23.58
CA MET A 1 5.22 -71.62 -23.22
C MET A 1 4.87 -70.28 -22.60
N ALA A 2 5.49 -69.93 -21.48
CA ALA A 2 5.14 -68.73 -20.71
C ALA A 2 5.74 -67.46 -21.32
N SER A 3 5.03 -66.33 -21.18
CA SER A 3 5.59 -64.99 -21.37
C SER A 3 5.06 -64.09 -20.26
N LEU A 4 5.96 -63.64 -19.38
CA LEU A 4 5.64 -62.73 -18.27
C LEU A 4 5.61 -61.28 -18.79
N PRO A 5 4.70 -60.42 -18.32
CA PRO A 5 4.75 -59.00 -18.64
C PRO A 5 5.97 -58.32 -17.97
N CYS A 6 6.64 -57.47 -18.74
CA CYS A 6 7.83 -56.73 -18.31
C CYS A 6 7.47 -55.64 -17.29
N GLN A 7 8.10 -55.66 -16.11
CA GLN A 7 7.89 -54.66 -15.06
C GLN A 7 8.37 -53.28 -15.53
N LYS A 8 7.47 -52.29 -15.61
CA LYS A 8 7.81 -50.91 -15.97
C LYS A 8 8.31 -50.15 -14.74
N SER A 9 9.60 -49.82 -14.72
CA SER A 9 10.16 -48.90 -13.71
C SER A 9 9.66 -47.47 -13.98
N PHE A 10 9.12 -46.81 -12.95
CA PHE A 10 8.77 -45.39 -13.01
C PHE A 10 9.98 -44.53 -12.60
N PRO A 11 10.41 -43.56 -13.42
CA PRO A 11 11.46 -42.62 -13.03
C PRO A 11 10.99 -41.65 -11.94
N LYS A 12 11.92 -41.18 -11.09
CA LYS A 12 11.63 -40.25 -9.99
C LYS A 12 11.31 -38.83 -10.51
N PRO A 13 10.46 -38.05 -9.81
CA PRO A 13 10.09 -36.71 -10.24
C PRO A 13 11.13 -35.65 -9.79
N HIS A 14 12.22 -35.48 -10.53
CA HIS A 14 13.08 -34.28 -10.40
C HIS A 14 13.94 -33.94 -11.63
N ASP A 15 13.45 -34.18 -12.85
CA ASP A 15 14.08 -33.66 -14.07
C ASP A 15 13.09 -32.84 -14.90
N THR A 16 13.36 -31.54 -15.01
CA THR A 16 12.58 -30.59 -15.80
C THR A 16 13.35 -30.23 -17.07
N PRO A 17 12.92 -30.65 -18.27
CA PRO A 17 13.43 -30.08 -19.51
C PRO A 17 12.80 -28.69 -19.72
N SER A 18 13.65 -27.67 -19.81
CA SER A 18 13.27 -26.28 -20.03
C SER A 18 12.45 -26.12 -21.32
N LEU A 19 11.24 -25.54 -21.22
CA LEU A 19 10.44 -25.15 -22.37
C LEU A 19 11.05 -23.90 -23.02
N ALA A 20 11.73 -24.11 -24.15
CA ALA A 20 12.22 -23.03 -25.00
C ALA A 20 11.05 -22.13 -25.43
N THR A 21 10.97 -20.94 -24.85
CA THR A 21 9.91 -19.96 -25.15
C THR A 21 10.30 -19.20 -26.42
N LEU A 22 9.51 -19.33 -27.49
CA LEU A 22 9.70 -18.53 -28.71
C LEU A 22 9.52 -17.04 -28.36
N GLN A 23 10.61 -16.27 -28.39
CA GLN A 23 10.55 -14.81 -28.31
C GLN A 23 10.17 -14.24 -29.68
N SER A 24 8.96 -13.70 -29.76
CA SER A 24 8.53 -12.86 -30.89
C SER A 24 9.38 -11.58 -30.93
N PRO A 25 9.85 -11.13 -32.12
CA PRO A 25 10.73 -9.97 -32.23
C PRO A 25 9.95 -8.65 -32.03
N GLY A 26 9.79 -8.22 -30.78
CA GLY A 26 9.26 -6.89 -30.46
C GLY A 26 8.48 -6.73 -29.15
N HIS A 27 9.00 -7.20 -28.00
CA HIS A 27 8.38 -6.95 -26.69
C HIS A 27 9.26 -6.11 -25.77
N SER A 28 8.64 -5.09 -25.15
CA SER A 28 9.29 -4.03 -24.37
C SER A 28 9.94 -4.53 -23.07
N PRO A 29 11.14 -4.03 -22.70
CA PRO A 29 11.83 -4.46 -21.49
C PRO A 29 11.42 -3.64 -20.25
N LEU A 30 10.52 -4.19 -19.43
CA LEU A 30 10.42 -3.86 -18.01
C LEU A 30 10.54 -5.14 -17.18
N HIS A 31 11.78 -5.62 -17.07
CA HIS A 31 12.12 -6.85 -16.35
C HIS A 31 12.61 -6.54 -14.94
N LEU A 32 11.67 -6.27 -14.01
CA LEU A 32 11.99 -6.19 -12.58
C LEU A 32 12.30 -7.59 -12.05
N SER A 33 13.58 -7.94 -12.00
CA SER A 33 14.06 -9.15 -11.34
C SER A 33 14.05 -9.00 -9.80
N SER A 34 13.88 -10.13 -9.12
CA SER A 34 13.61 -10.29 -7.69
C SER A 34 14.45 -9.45 -6.70
N PRO A 35 13.88 -9.13 -5.52
CA PRO A 35 14.55 -8.33 -4.49
C PRO A 35 15.59 -9.13 -3.69
N SER A 36 16.75 -8.53 -3.41
CA SER A 36 17.61 -8.87 -2.26
C SER A 36 18.63 -7.77 -1.90
N GLN A 37 18.37 -7.12 -0.75
CA GLN A 37 19.33 -6.61 0.26
C GLN A 37 20.32 -5.47 -0.16
N ILE A 38 20.15 -4.19 0.26
CA ILE A 38 20.47 -3.59 1.58
C ILE A 38 21.98 -3.71 1.92
N SER A 39 22.80 -2.65 2.21
CA SER A 39 22.56 -1.35 2.87
C SER A 39 23.57 -0.25 2.44
N GLN A 40 23.27 1.04 2.68
CA GLN A 40 24.24 2.04 3.19
C GLN A 40 23.57 3.04 4.16
N ILE A 41 24.39 3.63 5.04
CA ILE A 41 24.07 4.21 6.36
C ILE A 41 25.10 5.35 6.62
N GLN A 42 24.83 6.52 7.22
CA GLN A 42 23.62 7.28 7.64
C GLN A 42 24.06 8.74 7.92
N ASN A 43 23.14 9.70 8.16
CA ASN A 43 23.31 10.68 9.27
C ASN A 43 22.00 11.42 9.66
N PRO A 44 21.86 11.94 10.90
CA PRO A 44 20.54 12.24 11.49
C PRO A 44 20.26 13.74 11.76
N ASN A 45 18.98 14.06 12.00
CA ASN A 45 18.55 15.24 12.76
C ASN A 45 17.34 14.86 13.66
N PRO A 46 17.29 15.22 14.95
CA PRO A 46 16.33 14.65 15.90
C PRO A 46 15.04 15.48 16.01
N ASN A 47 13.89 14.79 16.08
CA ASN A 47 12.58 15.18 16.65
C ASN A 47 11.38 14.49 15.96
N ASN A 48 11.60 13.54 15.05
CA ASN A 48 10.57 12.53 14.79
C ASN A 48 10.46 11.59 15.99
N SER A 49 9.63 12.01 16.96
CA SER A 49 9.04 11.14 17.98
C SER A 49 8.11 10.15 17.27
N ILE A 50 8.70 9.10 16.69
CA ILE A 50 7.99 7.99 16.07
C ILE A 50 7.12 7.36 17.17
N PRO A 51 5.77 7.45 17.11
CA PRO A 51 4.93 6.75 18.07
C PRO A 51 5.24 5.25 17.94
N PRO A 52 5.24 4.50 19.06
CA PRO A 52 5.72 3.12 19.06
C PRO A 52 4.95 2.32 18.01
N SER A 53 5.71 1.58 17.19
CA SER A 53 5.21 0.71 16.13
C SER A 53 4.13 -0.22 16.67
N SER A 54 2.87 0.18 16.58
CA SER A 54 1.75 -0.71 16.81
C SER A 54 1.87 -1.84 15.79
N SER A 55 1.85 -3.06 16.29
CA SER A 55 1.96 -4.26 15.47
C SER A 55 0.91 -4.16 14.36
N LYS A 56 1.37 -4.21 13.10
CA LYS A 56 0.48 -4.27 11.94
C LYS A 56 -0.27 -5.59 11.98
N SER A 57 -1.36 -5.64 12.73
CA SER A 57 -2.32 -6.72 12.68
C SER A 57 -2.77 -6.82 11.23
N THR A 58 -2.61 -8.00 10.65
CA THR A 58 -3.11 -8.33 9.32
C THR A 58 -4.63 -8.32 9.39
N LYS A 59 -5.23 -7.15 9.17
CA LYS A 59 -6.67 -6.96 9.24
C LYS A 59 -7.33 -7.91 8.24
N HIS A 60 -8.13 -8.84 8.74
CA HIS A 60 -8.93 -9.71 7.90
C HIS A 60 -9.94 -8.85 7.11
N PRO A 61 -10.22 -9.17 5.83
CA PRO A 61 -11.20 -8.44 5.05
C PRO A 61 -12.56 -8.51 5.75
N THR A 62 -13.11 -7.34 6.03
CA THR A 62 -14.38 -7.16 6.73
C THR A 62 -15.33 -6.46 5.76
N VAL A 63 -16.57 -6.93 5.66
CA VAL A 63 -17.61 -6.24 4.88
C VAL A 63 -18.02 -5.00 5.66
N LEU A 64 -17.98 -3.84 5.01
CA LEU A 64 -18.43 -2.56 5.54
C LEU A 64 -19.77 -2.20 4.91
N ASP A 65 -20.58 -1.45 5.65
CA ASP A 65 -21.71 -0.68 5.14
C ASP A 65 -21.24 0.45 4.20
N GLU A 66 -22.17 0.94 3.39
CA GLU A 66 -21.93 1.97 2.38
C GLU A 66 -21.44 3.28 3.00
N ASP A 67 -22.04 3.72 4.11
CA ASP A 67 -21.67 4.97 4.79
C ASP A 67 -20.23 4.90 5.34
N SER A 68 -19.90 3.84 6.08
CA SER A 68 -18.52 3.59 6.59
C SER A 68 -17.49 3.45 5.46
N TYR A 69 -17.87 2.91 4.30
CA TYR A 69 -16.99 2.84 3.14
C TYR A 69 -16.73 4.24 2.54
N VAL A 70 -17.76 5.08 2.44
CA VAL A 70 -17.63 6.46 1.94
C VAL A 70 -16.80 7.31 2.91
N GLU A 71 -17.08 7.28 4.22
CA GLU A 71 -16.28 8.01 5.23
C GLU A 71 -14.79 7.60 5.18
N ALA A 72 -14.51 6.29 5.05
CA ALA A 72 -13.15 5.79 4.93
C ALA A 72 -12.46 6.27 3.62
N LEU A 73 -13.21 6.36 2.52
CA LEU A 73 -12.71 6.86 1.23
C LEU A 73 -12.40 8.36 1.32
N GLU A 74 -13.33 9.16 1.85
CA GLU A 74 -13.17 10.60 2.04
C GLU A 74 -11.94 10.93 2.88
N ASN A 75 -11.74 10.22 4.00
CA ASN A 75 -10.57 10.37 4.87
C ASN A 75 -9.24 10.02 4.15
N ILE A 76 -9.23 8.98 3.31
CA ILE A 76 -8.05 8.65 2.48
C ILE A 76 -7.78 9.78 1.47
N ILE A 77 -8.81 10.32 0.83
CA ILE A 77 -8.68 11.39 -0.15
C ILE A 77 -8.22 12.70 0.51
N GLU A 78 -8.83 13.13 1.61
CA GLU A 78 -8.41 14.35 2.32
C GLU A 78 -6.97 14.24 2.83
N ARG A 79 -6.57 13.10 3.40
CA ARG A 79 -5.20 12.88 3.89
C ARG A 79 -4.13 12.96 2.79
N ASP A 80 -4.39 12.35 1.63
CA ASP A 80 -3.38 12.18 0.59
C ASP A 80 -3.38 13.34 -0.44
N TYR A 81 -4.53 13.99 -0.67
CA TYR A 81 -4.68 15.06 -1.68
C TYR A 81 -4.95 16.44 -1.09
N PHE A 82 -5.50 16.55 0.12
CA PHE A 82 -5.92 17.81 0.74
C PHE A 82 -5.41 18.00 2.18
N PRO A 83 -4.11 17.74 2.49
CA PRO A 83 -3.59 17.68 3.87
C PRO A 83 -3.68 19.00 4.66
N ASP A 84 -3.87 20.15 3.98
CA ASP A 84 -4.00 21.47 4.59
C ASP A 84 -5.46 21.98 4.68
N ILE A 85 -6.46 21.18 4.27
CA ILE A 85 -7.84 21.66 4.14
C ILE A 85 -8.44 22.18 5.44
N SER A 86 -8.10 21.58 6.59
CA SER A 86 -8.49 22.09 7.91
C SER A 86 -7.94 23.50 8.15
N LYS A 87 -6.63 23.72 7.95
CA LYS A 87 -5.99 25.04 8.14
C LYS A 87 -6.62 26.14 7.27
N LEU A 88 -7.10 25.77 6.07
CA LEU A 88 -7.81 26.68 5.18
C LEU A 88 -9.23 27.00 5.68
N ARG A 89 -9.93 26.00 6.26
CA ARG A 89 -11.23 26.17 6.92
C ARG A 89 -11.08 27.05 8.18
N ASP A 90 -10.14 26.75 9.06
CA ASP A 90 -9.86 27.54 10.28
C ASP A 90 -9.56 29.02 9.94
N ARG A 91 -8.70 29.25 8.94
CA ARG A 91 -8.38 30.61 8.48
C ARG A 91 -9.59 31.33 7.88
N LEU A 92 -10.47 30.61 7.19
CA LEU A 92 -11.70 31.19 6.66
C LEU A 92 -12.64 31.60 7.81
N ASP A 93 -12.85 30.71 8.78
CA ASP A 93 -13.74 30.94 9.92
C ASP A 93 -13.28 32.14 10.77
N TRP A 94 -11.98 32.23 11.06
CA TRP A 94 -11.38 33.40 11.73
C TRP A 94 -11.60 34.72 10.96
N LEU A 95 -11.47 34.71 9.64
CA LEU A 95 -11.73 35.89 8.80
C LEU A 95 -13.22 36.27 8.79
N GLU A 96 -14.12 35.28 8.78
CA GLU A 96 -15.58 35.49 8.83
C GLU A 96 -16.03 36.00 10.20
N ALA A 97 -15.45 35.48 11.28
CA ALA A 97 -15.66 35.94 12.65
C ALA A 97 -15.25 37.41 12.81
N ILE A 98 -14.05 37.79 12.35
CA ILE A 98 -13.59 39.19 12.36
C ILE A 98 -14.47 40.09 11.50
N LYS A 99 -14.90 39.64 10.32
CA LYS A 99 -15.83 40.37 9.45
C LYS A 99 -17.18 40.61 10.12
N THR A 100 -17.63 39.67 10.95
CA THR A 100 -18.89 39.74 11.70
C THR A 100 -18.77 40.65 12.93
N GLY A 101 -17.58 40.73 13.54
CA GLY A 101 -17.31 41.56 14.71
C GLY A 101 -17.88 41.00 16.03
N ASP A 102 -18.32 39.74 16.03
CA ASP A 102 -18.81 39.07 17.22
C ASP A 102 -17.63 38.53 18.05
N PRO A 103 -17.43 38.99 19.30
CA PRO A 103 -16.31 38.56 20.13
C PRO A 103 -16.39 37.09 20.57
N VAL A 104 -17.56 36.45 20.48
CA VAL A 104 -17.70 35.00 20.75
C VAL A 104 -17.15 34.21 19.57
N LEU A 105 -17.58 34.54 18.35
CA LEU A 105 -17.07 33.87 17.14
C LEU A 105 -15.56 34.05 16.98
N ILE A 106 -15.02 35.24 17.26
CA ILE A 106 -13.57 35.53 17.16
C ILE A 106 -12.75 34.72 18.18
N ARG A 107 -13.36 34.24 19.27
CA ARG A 107 -12.70 33.43 20.30
C ARG A 107 -12.76 31.93 20.00
N ASP A 108 -13.82 31.50 19.31
CA ASP A 108 -14.14 30.08 19.12
C ASP A 108 -13.69 29.54 17.72
N ALA A 109 -13.23 30.43 16.83
CA ALA A 109 -12.63 30.16 15.52
C ALA A 109 -11.08 30.17 15.52
#